data_AF-A0A957NSH9-F1
#
_entry.id   AF-A0A957NSH9-F1
#
_cell.length_a   1.000
_cell.length_b   1.000
_cell.length_c   1.000
_cell.angle_alpha   90.00
_cell.angle_beta   90.00
_cell.angle_gamma   90.00
#
_symmetry.space_group_name_H-M   'P 1'
#
loop_
_entity.id
_entity.type
_entity.pdbx_description
1 polymer ?
#
loop_
_entity_poly.entity_id
_entity_poly.type
_entity_poly.pdbx_seq_one_letter_code
_entity_poly.pdbx_strand_id
1 'polypeptide(L)'
;MTIELSHLPAVDVHCHPFLDPGEMSVERFVDAFSFSGGGVPFMTAGGLPHDQALIDEVQGVRRNALYHRYAIRQLARFFGCAPVLAEVVAARNAASRDYTNYTKALYGACGLATLVTDFGYPLPAVDVDAFKAEIAAQVIPIYRIEPLIVELLAAPIGWAEFKRRYDETIVDMVQNQGFYGLKSVIAYRTGLDVSPLSRTPDQGLQALDAIRRGIGGNAMKKLRDHLLCRALELCMELDVPMQIHTGMGDYEVNLVACRPALLMDLLRLALIVTIVALLRLTDDLHSADSLLWDLTVASTLSMLPFLVTRLRER
;
A
#
# COMPACT_ATOMS: atom_id res chain seq x y z
N MET A 1 4.60 28.67 -20.96
CA MET A 1 5.33 28.82 -19.68
C MET A 1 5.77 27.44 -19.27
N THR A 2 7.07 27.17 -19.23
CA THR A 2 7.61 25.87 -18.81
C THR A 2 7.77 25.90 -17.30
N ILE A 3 7.11 24.99 -16.58
CA ILE A 3 7.29 24.82 -15.15
C ILE A 3 8.50 23.90 -14.95
N GLU A 4 9.51 24.37 -14.22
CA GLU A 4 10.71 23.59 -13.87
C GLU A 4 10.50 22.96 -12.50
N LEU A 5 10.60 21.63 -12.42
CA LEU A 5 10.34 20.86 -11.20
C LEU A 5 11.52 19.96 -10.78
N SER A 6 12.62 19.91 -11.54
CA SER A 6 13.72 18.97 -11.28
C SER A 6 14.49 19.25 -9.99
N HIS A 7 14.40 20.47 -9.47
CA HIS A 7 15.00 20.87 -8.19
C HIS A 7 14.13 20.51 -6.96
N LEU A 8 12.88 20.10 -7.15
CA LEU A 8 11.99 19.78 -6.04
C LEU A 8 12.21 18.33 -5.57
N PRO A 9 12.29 18.09 -4.24
CA PRO A 9 12.36 16.73 -3.73
C PRO A 9 11.04 15.98 -3.96
N ALA A 10 11.15 14.71 -4.34
CA ALA A 10 10.02 13.81 -4.42
C ALA A 10 9.78 13.14 -3.05
N VAL A 11 8.50 13.01 -2.70
CA VAL A 11 8.02 12.25 -1.53
C VAL A 11 7.17 11.11 -2.05
N ASP A 12 7.59 9.87 -1.81
CA ASP A 12 6.73 8.72 -2.04
C ASP A 12 5.73 8.62 -0.89
N VAL A 13 4.48 8.97 -1.18
CA VAL A 13 3.40 9.05 -0.18
C VAL A 13 2.85 7.68 0.23
N HIS A 14 3.25 6.60 -0.45
CA HIS A 14 2.97 5.24 -0.02
C HIS A 14 3.86 4.21 -0.73
N CYS A 15 4.76 3.60 0.04
CA CYS A 15 5.55 2.46 -0.41
C CYS A 15 5.58 1.35 0.64
N HIS A 16 6.28 0.27 0.33
CA HIS A 16 6.52 -0.86 1.23
C HIS A 16 8.01 -0.99 1.54
N PRO A 17 8.38 -1.46 2.73
CA PRO A 17 9.75 -1.83 3.00
C PRO A 17 10.15 -3.01 2.13
N PHE A 18 11.43 -3.12 1.86
CA PHE A 18 12.04 -4.19 1.09
C PHE A 18 13.35 -4.59 1.74
N LEU A 19 13.81 -5.79 1.44
CA LEU A 19 15.14 -6.28 1.81
C LEU A 19 15.98 -6.39 0.54
N ASP A 20 17.30 -6.36 0.68
CA ASP A 20 18.20 -6.71 -0.43
C ASP A 20 17.82 -8.10 -0.98
N PRO A 21 17.34 -8.19 -2.23
CA PRO A 21 16.98 -9.47 -2.81
C PRO A 21 18.20 -10.29 -3.25
N GLY A 22 19.42 -9.76 -3.10
CA GLY A 22 20.66 -10.33 -3.62
C GLY A 22 20.70 -10.24 -5.15
N GLU A 23 21.49 -11.10 -5.80
CA GLU A 23 21.48 -11.22 -7.26
C GLU A 23 20.12 -11.72 -7.77
N MET A 24 19.67 -11.16 -8.89
CA MET A 24 18.40 -11.52 -9.52
C MET A 24 18.64 -12.12 -10.90
N SER A 25 17.88 -13.18 -11.22
CA SER A 25 17.71 -13.61 -12.61
C SER A 25 16.87 -12.60 -13.38
N VAL A 26 16.91 -12.66 -14.71
CA VAL A 26 16.06 -11.83 -15.57
C VAL A 26 14.58 -12.05 -15.27
N GLU A 27 14.17 -13.31 -15.08
CA GLU A 27 12.79 -13.68 -14.76
C GLU A 27 12.33 -13.08 -13.43
N ARG A 28 13.13 -13.25 -12.37
CA ARG A 28 12.82 -12.70 -11.04
C ARG A 28 12.77 -11.17 -11.06
N PHE A 29 13.62 -10.53 -11.87
CA PHE A 29 13.60 -9.08 -12.05
C PHE A 29 12.30 -8.61 -12.73
N VAL A 30 11.85 -9.31 -13.77
CA VAL A 30 10.56 -9.02 -14.42
C VAL A 30 9.39 -9.23 -13.47
N ASP A 31 9.44 -10.25 -12.61
CA ASP A 31 8.38 -10.54 -11.64
C ASP A 31 8.30 -9.52 -10.51
N ALA A 32 9.41 -8.84 -10.18
CA ALA A 32 9.43 -7.77 -9.19
C ALA A 32 8.62 -6.53 -9.61
N PHE A 33 8.34 -6.37 -10.92
CA PHE A 33 7.46 -5.31 -11.39
C PHE A 33 6.00 -5.65 -11.09
N SER A 34 5.31 -4.71 -10.45
CA SER A 34 3.90 -4.84 -10.13
C SER A 34 3.04 -4.85 -11.41
N PHE A 35 2.39 -5.97 -11.71
CA PHE A 35 1.47 -6.12 -12.85
C PHE A 35 0.04 -6.36 -12.34
N SER A 36 -0.87 -5.44 -12.66
CA SER A 36 -2.30 -5.61 -12.40
C SER A 36 -2.88 -6.56 -13.45
N GLY A 37 -3.40 -7.70 -13.00
CA GLY A 37 -3.90 -8.75 -13.89
C GLY A 37 -3.02 -9.99 -13.90
N GLY A 38 -3.01 -10.73 -12.79
CA GLY A 38 -2.64 -12.14 -12.77
C GLY A 38 -1.16 -12.49 -12.94
N GLY A 39 -0.51 -12.97 -11.87
CA GLY A 39 0.73 -13.73 -11.99
C GLY A 39 0.48 -15.21 -12.27
N VAL A 40 1.55 -15.99 -12.41
CA VAL A 40 1.47 -17.46 -12.49
C VAL A 40 0.60 -18.05 -11.35
N PRO A 41 0.69 -17.59 -10.08
CA PRO A 41 -0.19 -18.08 -9.02
C PRO A 41 -1.68 -17.82 -9.28
N PHE A 42 -2.03 -16.65 -9.82
CA PHE A 42 -3.43 -16.32 -10.15
C PHE A 42 -3.96 -17.21 -11.27
N MET A 43 -3.19 -17.35 -12.34
CA MET A 43 -3.57 -18.17 -13.50
C MET A 43 -3.76 -19.63 -13.08
N THR A 44 -2.88 -20.12 -12.20
CA THR A 44 -2.98 -21.46 -11.62
C THR A 44 -4.23 -21.60 -10.74
N ALA A 45 -4.55 -20.60 -9.90
CA ALA A 45 -5.80 -20.60 -9.12
C ALA A 45 -7.06 -20.58 -10.01
N GLY A 46 -6.95 -20.01 -11.22
CA GLY A 46 -7.97 -20.06 -12.27
C GLY A 46 -8.07 -21.40 -13.01
N GLY A 47 -7.24 -22.39 -12.67
CA GLY A 47 -7.27 -23.73 -13.25
C GLY A 47 -6.32 -23.97 -14.43
N LEU A 48 -5.44 -23.01 -14.75
CA LEU A 48 -4.38 -23.23 -15.76
C LEU A 48 -3.25 -24.09 -15.18
N PRO A 49 -2.63 -24.97 -16.00
CA PRO A 49 -1.49 -25.75 -15.55
C PRO A 49 -0.30 -24.84 -15.26
N HIS A 50 0.40 -25.11 -14.14
CA HIS A 50 1.67 -24.46 -13.85
C HIS A 50 2.77 -25.13 -14.65
N ASP A 51 2.98 -24.66 -15.89
CA ASP A 51 4.03 -25.13 -16.79
C ASP A 51 4.87 -23.98 -17.36
N GLN A 52 5.94 -24.32 -18.09
CA GLN A 52 6.85 -23.34 -18.67
C GLN A 52 6.14 -22.44 -19.70
N ALA A 53 5.14 -22.96 -20.41
CA ALA A 53 4.39 -22.16 -21.39
C ALA A 53 3.61 -21.04 -20.70
N LEU A 54 2.97 -21.33 -19.56
CA LEU A 54 2.31 -20.30 -18.75
C LEU A 54 3.31 -19.26 -18.22
N ILE A 55 4.47 -19.71 -17.71
CA ILE A 55 5.52 -18.81 -17.22
C ILE A 55 5.99 -17.88 -18.35
N ASP A 56 6.29 -18.43 -19.52
CA ASP A 56 6.77 -17.68 -20.68
C ASP A 56 5.73 -16.66 -21.18
N GLU A 57 4.45 -17.03 -21.20
CA GLU A 57 3.35 -16.13 -21.58
C GLU A 57 3.23 -14.96 -20.59
N VAL A 58 3.20 -15.24 -19.28
CA VAL A 58 3.13 -14.20 -18.23
C VAL A 58 4.36 -13.29 -18.29
N GLN A 59 5.55 -13.85 -18.49
CA GLN A 59 6.78 -13.11 -18.69
C GLN A 59 6.71 -12.22 -19.95
N GLY A 60 6.18 -12.75 -21.05
CA GLY A 60 5.96 -12.02 -22.30
C GLY A 60 5.05 -10.80 -22.09
N VAL A 61 3.90 -11.00 -21.45
CA VAL A 61 2.96 -9.92 -21.14
C VAL A 61 3.62 -8.83 -20.29
N ARG A 62 4.30 -9.22 -19.19
CA ARG A 62 4.99 -8.28 -18.29
C ARG A 62 6.07 -7.48 -19.00
N ARG A 63 6.90 -8.13 -19.82
CA ARG A 63 7.99 -7.48 -20.56
C ARG A 63 7.48 -6.48 -21.60
N ASN A 64 6.28 -6.72 -22.13
CA ASN A 64 5.66 -5.88 -23.14
C ASN A 64 4.80 -4.74 -22.55
N ALA A 65 4.54 -4.75 -21.25
CA ALA A 65 3.88 -3.64 -20.58
C ALA A 65 4.66 -2.33 -20.75
N LEU A 66 3.94 -1.24 -21.00
CA LEU A 66 4.54 0.07 -21.30
C LEU A 66 5.49 0.54 -20.20
N TYR A 67 5.04 0.43 -18.94
CA TYR A 67 5.83 0.87 -17.79
C TYR A 67 7.10 0.03 -17.60
N HIS A 68 7.07 -1.27 -17.91
CA HIS A 68 8.26 -2.13 -17.87
C HIS A 68 9.26 -1.68 -18.94
N ARG A 69 8.82 -1.54 -20.19
CA ARG A 69 9.68 -1.04 -21.29
C ARG A 69 10.26 0.34 -21.02
N TYR A 70 9.49 1.21 -20.37
CA TYR A 70 9.96 2.51 -19.92
C TYR A 70 11.03 2.38 -18.83
N ALA A 71 10.78 1.56 -17.80
CA ALA A 71 11.72 1.33 -16.71
C ALA A 71 13.07 0.79 -17.19
N ILE A 72 13.08 -0.19 -18.11
CA ILE A 72 14.33 -0.72 -18.70
C ILE A 72 15.14 0.39 -19.37
N ARG A 73 14.49 1.30 -20.10
CA ARG A 73 15.19 2.43 -20.75
C ARG A 73 15.75 3.43 -19.74
N GLN A 74 15.02 3.71 -18.65
CA GLN A 74 15.50 4.62 -17.60
C GLN A 74 16.67 4.00 -16.83
N LEU A 75 16.57 2.73 -16.47
CA LEU A 75 17.64 2.00 -15.79
C LEU A 75 18.88 1.86 -16.67
N ALA A 76 18.72 1.58 -17.97
CA ALA A 76 19.84 1.54 -18.90
C ALA A 76 20.58 2.87 -18.98
N ARG A 77 19.85 4.00 -19.00
CA ARG A 77 20.46 5.35 -18.94
C ARG A 77 21.19 5.58 -17.62
N PHE A 78 20.58 5.18 -16.50
CA PHE A 78 21.18 5.31 -15.17
C PHE A 78 22.47 4.50 -15.04
N PHE A 79 22.48 3.25 -15.52
CA PHE A 79 23.64 2.37 -15.47
C PHE A 79 24.66 2.63 -16.60
N GLY A 80 24.31 3.40 -17.63
CA GLY A 80 25.16 3.63 -18.78
C GLY A 80 25.34 2.39 -19.69
N CYS A 81 24.36 1.50 -19.76
CA CYS A 81 24.38 0.30 -20.60
C CYS A 81 23.34 0.35 -21.74
N ALA A 82 23.31 -0.64 -22.62
CA ALA A 82 22.28 -0.71 -23.66
C ALA A 82 20.90 -0.96 -23.02
N PRO A 83 19.79 -0.48 -23.63
CA PRO A 83 18.43 -0.72 -23.15
C PRO A 83 17.94 -2.15 -23.46
N VAL A 84 18.76 -3.13 -23.10
CA VAL A 84 18.54 -4.58 -23.23
C VAL A 84 18.34 -5.14 -21.84
N LEU A 85 17.23 -5.86 -21.62
CA LEU A 85 16.83 -6.37 -20.30
C LEU A 85 17.95 -7.14 -19.59
N ALA A 86 18.64 -8.05 -20.28
CA ALA A 86 19.73 -8.83 -19.70
C ALA A 86 20.92 -7.95 -19.26
N GLU A 87 21.26 -6.92 -20.04
CA GLU A 87 22.34 -5.99 -19.69
C GLU A 87 21.96 -5.11 -18.49
N VAL A 88 20.71 -4.64 -18.43
CA VAL A 88 20.20 -3.87 -17.29
C VAL A 88 20.23 -4.71 -16.01
N VAL A 89 19.80 -5.98 -16.08
CA VAL A 89 19.83 -6.88 -14.91
C VAL A 89 21.26 -7.19 -14.48
N ALA A 90 22.18 -7.41 -15.41
CA ALA A 90 23.59 -7.61 -15.10
C ALA A 90 24.21 -6.37 -14.43
N ALA A 91 23.95 -5.18 -14.96
CA ALA A 91 24.42 -3.92 -14.40
C ALA A 91 23.84 -3.66 -13.00
N ARG A 92 22.53 -3.92 -12.81
CA ARG A 92 21.88 -3.87 -11.50
C ARG A 92 22.54 -4.81 -10.51
N ASN A 93 22.80 -6.06 -10.89
CA ASN A 93 23.42 -7.05 -10.00
C ASN A 93 24.85 -6.66 -9.62
N ALA A 94 25.61 -6.06 -10.54
CA ALA A 94 26.94 -5.53 -10.24
C ALA A 94 26.87 -4.37 -9.22
N ALA A 95 25.93 -3.43 -9.41
CA ALA A 95 25.73 -2.30 -8.51
C ALA A 95 25.21 -2.73 -7.13
N SER A 96 24.31 -3.71 -7.08
CA SER A 96 23.64 -4.15 -5.84
C SER A 96 24.56 -4.89 -4.87
N ARG A 97 25.81 -5.19 -5.23
CA ARG A 97 26.82 -5.74 -4.30
C ARG A 97 27.10 -4.80 -3.12
N ASP A 98 26.89 -3.51 -3.32
CA ASP A 98 26.80 -2.49 -2.29
C ASP A 98 25.38 -1.92 -2.32
N TYR A 99 24.45 -2.64 -1.69
CA TYR A 99 23.02 -2.36 -1.81
C TYR A 99 22.63 -0.98 -1.28
N THR A 100 23.26 -0.55 -0.18
CA THR A 100 23.03 0.77 0.41
C THR A 100 23.45 1.89 -0.55
N ASN A 101 24.65 1.83 -1.14
CA ASN A 101 25.07 2.87 -2.09
C ASN A 101 24.29 2.80 -3.41
N TYR A 102 23.91 1.60 -3.84
CA TYR A 102 23.05 1.40 -5.01
C TYR A 102 21.68 2.08 -4.85
N THR A 103 20.97 1.80 -3.74
CA THR A 103 19.66 2.41 -3.47
C THR A 103 19.78 3.92 -3.28
N LYS A 104 20.81 4.39 -2.57
CA LYS A 104 21.11 5.82 -2.43
C LYS A 104 21.30 6.52 -3.77
N ALA A 105 22.05 5.91 -4.70
CA ALA A 105 22.29 6.48 -6.01
C ALA A 105 21.00 6.55 -6.86
N LEU A 106 20.15 5.52 -6.80
CA LEU A 106 18.84 5.53 -7.46
C LEU A 106 17.93 6.63 -6.92
N TYR A 107 17.82 6.77 -5.60
CA TYR A 107 17.01 7.82 -4.98
C TYR A 107 17.53 9.22 -5.31
N GLY A 108 18.86 9.40 -5.30
CA GLY A 108 19.48 10.64 -5.74
C GLY A 108 19.15 10.99 -7.20
N ALA A 109 19.13 10.01 -8.10
CA ALA A 109 18.84 10.24 -9.52
C ALA A 109 17.40 10.65 -9.81
N CYS A 110 16.44 10.32 -8.95
CA CYS A 110 15.04 10.76 -9.07
C CYS A 110 14.63 11.83 -8.03
N GLY A 111 15.58 12.34 -7.24
CA GLY A 111 15.30 13.32 -6.20
C GLY A 111 14.40 12.81 -5.07
N LEU A 112 14.33 11.49 -4.87
CA LEU A 112 13.47 10.88 -3.85
C LEU A 112 14.06 11.09 -2.45
N ALA A 113 13.41 11.94 -1.67
CA ALA A 113 13.90 12.37 -0.36
C ALA A 113 13.21 11.64 0.80
N THR A 114 11.95 11.25 0.62
CA THR A 114 11.12 10.73 1.71
C THR A 114 10.25 9.57 1.23
N LEU A 115 10.12 8.56 2.09
CA LEU A 115 9.32 7.35 1.90
C LEU A 115 8.29 7.23 3.04
N VAL A 116 7.00 7.26 2.71
CA VAL A 116 5.93 6.94 3.65
C VAL A 116 5.63 5.45 3.54
N THR A 117 6.12 4.69 4.51
CA THR A 117 6.34 3.25 4.38
C THR A 117 5.35 2.45 5.23
N ASP A 118 4.56 1.61 4.58
CA ASP A 118 3.63 0.68 5.22
C ASP A 118 4.34 -0.63 5.59
N PHE A 119 4.64 -0.79 6.89
CA PHE A 119 5.32 -1.96 7.46
C PHE A 119 4.40 -3.16 7.74
N GLY A 120 3.10 -3.06 7.41
CA GLY A 120 2.17 -4.19 7.46
C GLY A 120 2.30 -5.17 6.30
N TYR A 121 3.25 -4.93 5.39
CA TYR A 121 3.61 -5.78 4.26
C TYR A 121 5.06 -5.50 3.84
N PRO A 122 5.86 -6.50 3.42
CA PRO A 122 5.53 -7.93 3.37
C PRO A 122 5.40 -8.55 4.77
N LEU A 123 4.92 -9.80 4.82
CA LEU A 123 4.93 -10.63 6.03
C LEU A 123 5.94 -11.78 5.86
N PRO A 124 6.78 -12.10 6.88
CA PRO A 124 6.90 -11.40 8.16
C PRO A 124 7.36 -9.96 8.00
N ALA A 125 6.94 -9.10 8.94
CA ALA A 125 7.21 -7.66 8.87
C ALA A 125 8.72 -7.39 8.92
N VAL A 126 9.16 -6.45 8.07
CA VAL A 126 10.54 -5.94 8.10
C VAL A 126 10.71 -5.07 9.33
N ASP A 127 11.85 -5.20 10.02
CA ASP A 127 12.16 -4.36 11.18
C ASP A 127 12.33 -2.89 10.77
N VAL A 128 11.65 -2.00 11.49
CA VAL A 128 11.57 -0.57 11.13
C VAL A 128 12.92 0.11 11.26
N ASP A 129 13.66 -0.18 12.32
CA ASP A 129 14.93 0.47 12.61
C ASP A 129 16.04 -0.05 11.71
N ALA A 130 16.04 -1.36 11.42
CA ALA A 130 16.93 -1.94 10.41
C ALA A 130 16.70 -1.32 9.04
N PHE A 131 15.44 -1.17 8.60
CA PHE A 131 15.13 -0.55 7.31
C PHE A 131 15.53 0.93 7.28
N LYS A 132 15.29 1.69 8.36
CA LYS A 132 15.75 3.09 8.49
C LYS A 132 17.28 3.22 8.42
N ALA A 133 18.01 2.26 8.99
CA ALA A 133 19.47 2.26 8.98
C ALA A 133 20.06 1.95 7.59
N GLU A 134 19.37 1.16 6.79
CA GLU A 134 19.82 0.74 5.45
C GLU A 134 19.47 1.76 4.35
N ILE A 135 18.37 2.49 4.52
CA ILE A 135 17.80 3.37 3.49
C ILE A 135 18.29 4.81 3.64
N ALA A 136 18.79 5.39 2.54
CA ALA A 136 19.30 6.76 2.53
C ALA A 136 18.21 7.85 2.55
N ALA A 137 16.97 7.52 2.16
CA ALA A 137 15.85 8.44 2.20
C ALA A 137 15.24 8.50 3.61
N GLN A 138 14.58 9.61 3.96
CA GLN A 138 13.82 9.69 5.19
C GLN A 138 12.67 8.69 5.16
N VAL A 139 12.61 7.78 6.14
CA VAL A 139 11.52 6.81 6.26
C VAL A 139 10.50 7.25 7.30
N ILE A 140 9.24 7.25 6.91
CA ILE A 140 8.08 7.65 7.71
C ILE A 140 7.15 6.45 7.84
N PRO A 141 7.21 5.69 8.96
CA PRO A 141 6.41 4.49 9.14
C PRO A 141 4.91 4.78 9.29
N ILE A 142 4.07 3.98 8.63
CA ILE A 142 2.61 3.93 8.86
C ILE A 142 2.17 2.51 9.22
N TYR A 143 1.16 2.42 10.09
CA TYR A 143 0.74 1.18 10.74
C TYR A 143 -0.51 0.60 10.06
N ARG A 144 -0.39 -0.59 9.48
CA ARG A 144 -1.51 -1.30 8.87
C ARG A 144 -2.33 -2.01 9.94
N ILE A 145 -3.64 -1.76 9.98
CA ILE A 145 -4.52 -2.31 11.01
C ILE A 145 -4.88 -3.79 10.77
N GLU A 146 -4.83 -4.29 9.53
CA GLU A 146 -5.31 -5.63 9.21
C GLU A 146 -4.52 -6.79 9.87
N PRO A 147 -3.18 -6.77 9.95
CA PRO A 147 -2.44 -7.78 10.72
C PRO A 147 -2.89 -7.88 12.18
N LEU A 148 -3.12 -6.74 12.84
CA LEU A 148 -3.65 -6.69 14.21
C LEU A 148 -5.04 -7.32 14.31
N ILE A 149 -5.93 -7.02 13.35
CA ILE A 149 -7.27 -7.60 13.31
C ILE A 149 -7.20 -9.14 13.20
N VAL A 150 -6.29 -9.67 12.38
CA VAL A 150 -6.06 -11.11 12.23
C VAL A 150 -5.56 -11.72 13.54
N GLU A 151 -4.58 -11.09 14.19
CA GLU A 151 -4.05 -11.53 15.49
C GLU A 151 -5.14 -11.59 16.57
N LEU A 152 -5.91 -10.52 16.72
CA LEU A 152 -6.96 -10.42 17.73
C LEU A 152 -8.12 -11.40 17.47
N LEU A 153 -8.43 -11.69 16.20
CA LEU A 153 -9.42 -12.69 15.82
C LEU A 153 -8.99 -14.12 16.17
N ALA A 154 -7.69 -14.41 16.08
CA ALA A 154 -7.13 -15.70 16.45
C ALA A 154 -7.07 -15.92 17.97
N ALA A 155 -7.05 -14.84 18.76
CA ALA A 155 -6.98 -14.90 20.22
C ALA A 155 -8.32 -15.31 20.87
N PRO A 156 -8.32 -16.20 21.88
CA PRO A 156 -9.53 -16.64 22.58
C PRO A 156 -10.00 -15.63 23.65
N ILE A 157 -10.26 -14.37 23.25
CA ILE A 157 -10.53 -13.23 24.16
C ILE A 157 -11.92 -12.62 23.99
N GLY A 158 -12.62 -12.19 25.04
CA GLY A 158 -13.95 -11.54 24.92
C GLY A 158 -13.92 -10.20 24.15
N TRP A 159 -15.09 -9.69 23.75
CA TRP A 159 -15.20 -8.40 23.04
C TRP A 159 -14.56 -7.23 23.80
N ALA A 160 -14.76 -7.15 25.12
CA ALA A 160 -14.16 -6.10 25.94
C ALA A 160 -12.63 -6.09 25.83
N GLU A 161 -12.01 -7.27 25.89
CA GLU A 161 -10.56 -7.42 25.76
C GLU A 161 -10.08 -7.19 24.32
N PHE A 162 -10.84 -7.66 23.32
CA PHE A 162 -10.56 -7.40 21.91
C PHE A 162 -10.47 -5.91 21.64
N LYS A 163 -11.51 -5.16 22.02
CA LYS A 163 -11.58 -3.70 21.81
C LYS A 163 -10.45 -3.00 22.56
N ARG A 164 -10.21 -3.37 23.82
CA ARG A 164 -9.14 -2.79 24.64
C ARG A 164 -7.78 -2.95 23.98
N ARG A 165 -7.42 -4.17 23.54
CA ARG A 165 -6.15 -4.43 22.86
C ARG A 165 -6.05 -3.71 21.53
N TYR A 166 -7.15 -3.66 20.75
CA TYR A 166 -7.16 -2.93 19.48
C TYR A 166 -6.82 -1.45 19.66
N ASP A 167 -7.50 -0.78 20.59
CA ASP A 167 -7.27 0.63 20.89
C ASP A 167 -5.86 0.86 21.48
N GLU A 168 -5.47 0.08 22.49
CA GLU A 168 -4.15 0.22 23.15
C GLU A 168 -2.98 -0.02 22.19
N THR A 169 -3.06 -1.04 21.33
CA THR A 169 -2.00 -1.30 20.36
C THR A 169 -1.86 -0.15 19.37
N ILE A 170 -2.96 0.35 18.78
CA ILE A 170 -2.89 1.48 17.85
C ILE A 170 -2.30 2.73 18.51
N VAL A 171 -2.73 3.03 19.74
CA VAL A 171 -2.20 4.16 20.51
C VAL A 171 -0.70 3.99 20.78
N ASP A 172 -0.26 2.81 21.20
CA ASP A 172 1.16 2.52 21.46
C ASP A 172 2.00 2.67 20.18
N MET A 173 1.53 2.14 19.05
CA MET A 173 2.25 2.24 17.77
C MET A 173 2.51 3.71 17.37
N VAL A 174 1.51 4.58 17.55
CA VAL A 174 1.60 6.00 17.16
C VAL A 174 2.38 6.83 18.18
N GLN A 175 2.13 6.62 19.48
CA GLN A 175 2.71 7.46 20.52
C GLN A 175 4.14 7.03 20.89
N ASN A 176 4.39 5.73 20.94
CA ASN A 176 5.62 5.16 21.50
C ASN A 176 6.52 4.48 20.45
N GLN A 177 5.95 3.84 19.40
CA GLN A 177 6.73 3.11 18.39
C GLN A 177 7.10 3.94 17.14
N GLY A 178 6.77 5.23 17.13
CA GLY A 178 7.21 6.15 16.06
C GLY A 178 6.49 5.99 14.72
N PHE A 179 5.23 5.55 14.73
CA PHE A 179 4.37 5.54 13.54
C PHE A 179 3.62 6.87 13.37
N TYR A 180 3.55 7.35 12.13
CA TYR A 180 3.02 8.69 11.81
C TYR A 180 1.64 8.68 11.14
N GLY A 181 1.02 7.50 11.01
CA GLY A 181 -0.26 7.33 10.35
C GLY A 181 -0.72 5.90 10.38
N LEU A 182 -1.99 5.68 10.05
CA LEU A 182 -2.57 4.36 9.91
C LEU A 182 -2.81 4.02 8.43
N LYS A 183 -2.91 2.73 8.15
CA LYS A 183 -3.27 2.18 6.85
C LYS A 183 -4.36 1.13 7.02
N SER A 184 -5.34 1.16 6.12
CA SER A 184 -6.27 0.07 5.90
C SER A 184 -6.20 -0.46 4.47
N VAL A 185 -6.24 -1.77 4.35
CA VAL A 185 -6.43 -2.54 3.11
C VAL A 185 -7.81 -3.19 3.05
N ILE A 186 -8.83 -2.64 3.74
CA ILE A 186 -10.20 -3.18 3.78
C ILE A 186 -10.80 -3.46 2.39
N ALA A 187 -10.40 -2.69 1.37
CA ALA A 187 -10.74 -2.90 -0.03
C ALA A 187 -10.44 -4.33 -0.51
N TYR A 188 -9.26 -4.88 -0.17
CA TYR A 188 -8.86 -6.26 -0.46
C TYR A 188 -9.66 -7.32 0.31
N ARG A 189 -10.53 -6.90 1.23
CA ARG A 189 -11.18 -7.79 2.19
C ARG A 189 -12.69 -7.77 2.01
N THR A 190 -13.35 -6.70 2.39
CA THR A 190 -14.82 -6.60 2.40
C THR A 190 -15.34 -5.41 1.59
N GLY A 191 -14.48 -4.80 0.78
CA GLY A 191 -14.80 -3.66 -0.05
C GLY A 191 -14.89 -2.34 0.72
N LEU A 192 -15.18 -1.28 -0.03
CA LEU A 192 -15.19 0.11 0.42
C LEU A 192 -16.60 0.65 0.73
N ASP A 193 -17.64 -0.15 0.57
CA ASP A 193 -19.01 0.20 0.97
C ASP A 193 -19.14 0.09 2.49
N VAL A 194 -18.54 1.03 3.21
CA VAL A 194 -18.46 1.06 4.68
C VAL A 194 -19.54 1.99 5.20
N SER A 195 -20.48 1.44 5.97
CA SER A 195 -21.52 2.26 6.59
C SER A 195 -20.96 3.07 7.76
N PRO A 196 -21.23 4.38 7.84
CA PRO A 196 -20.87 5.22 8.99
C PRO A 196 -21.53 4.77 10.30
N LEU A 197 -22.68 4.08 10.21
CA LEU A 197 -23.41 3.53 11.36
C LEU A 197 -22.68 2.35 12.01
N SER A 198 -21.62 1.86 11.37
CA SER A 198 -20.77 0.78 11.88
C SER A 198 -20.06 1.13 13.18
N ARG A 199 -20.03 2.39 13.59
CA ARG A 199 -19.49 2.85 14.89
C ARG A 199 -20.29 2.41 16.12
N THR A 200 -21.47 1.82 15.95
CA THR A 200 -22.31 1.42 17.10
C THR A 200 -21.61 0.33 17.93
N PRO A 201 -21.51 0.48 19.27
CA PRO A 201 -20.82 -0.50 20.13
C PRO A 201 -21.36 -1.93 20.00
N ASP A 202 -22.67 -2.05 19.76
CA ASP A 202 -23.35 -3.35 19.62
C ASP A 202 -22.92 -4.10 18.35
N GLN A 203 -22.56 -3.39 17.26
CA GLN A 203 -22.19 -4.03 16.01
C GLN A 203 -20.92 -4.88 16.16
N GLY A 204 -19.88 -4.35 16.78
CA GLY A 204 -18.61 -5.08 16.95
C GLY A 204 -18.77 -6.33 17.80
N LEU A 205 -19.51 -6.23 18.91
CA LEU A 205 -19.85 -7.36 19.78
C LEU A 205 -20.64 -8.43 19.03
N GLN A 206 -21.74 -8.04 18.37
CA GLN A 206 -22.61 -8.97 17.63
C GLN A 206 -21.84 -9.64 16.48
N ALA A 207 -20.99 -8.90 15.78
CA ALA A 207 -20.18 -9.42 14.69
C ALA A 207 -19.14 -10.43 15.19
N LEU A 208 -18.41 -10.11 16.27
CA LEU A 208 -17.43 -11.04 16.85
C LEU A 208 -18.08 -12.32 17.38
N ASP A 209 -19.23 -12.21 18.07
CA ASP A 209 -19.99 -13.36 18.57
C ASP A 209 -20.50 -14.25 17.41
N ALA A 210 -21.04 -13.64 16.36
CA ALA A 210 -21.48 -14.37 15.16
C ALA A 210 -20.32 -15.12 14.47
N ILE A 211 -19.15 -14.47 14.31
CA ILE A 211 -17.94 -15.08 13.76
C ILE A 211 -17.54 -16.31 14.58
N ARG A 212 -17.53 -16.20 15.92
CA ARG A 212 -17.12 -17.29 16.82
C ARG A 212 -18.08 -18.45 16.85
N ARG A 213 -19.38 -18.18 16.73
CA ARG A 213 -20.41 -19.22 16.64
C ARG A 213 -20.49 -19.86 15.25
N GLY A 214 -19.68 -19.41 14.29
CA GLY A 214 -19.75 -19.87 12.90
C GLY A 214 -21.06 -19.50 12.21
N ILE A 215 -21.78 -18.50 12.73
CA ILE A 215 -23.00 -17.99 12.13
C ILE A 215 -22.55 -17.12 10.96
N GLY A 216 -22.46 -17.75 9.79
CA GLY A 216 -21.94 -17.15 8.56
C GLY A 216 -22.72 -15.91 8.08
N GLY A 217 -22.28 -15.34 6.96
CA GLY A 217 -22.87 -14.16 6.34
C GLY A 217 -21.97 -12.93 6.48
N ASN A 218 -22.57 -11.75 6.69
CA ASN A 218 -21.86 -10.48 6.63
C ASN A 218 -21.13 -10.07 7.93
N ALA A 219 -20.96 -11.00 8.88
CA ALA A 219 -20.39 -10.71 10.20
C ALA A 219 -18.95 -10.19 10.12
N MET A 220 -18.12 -10.80 9.28
CA MET A 220 -16.73 -10.36 9.08
C MET A 220 -16.66 -8.93 8.52
N LYS A 221 -17.53 -8.59 7.57
CA LYS A 221 -17.64 -7.22 7.05
C LYS A 221 -18.07 -6.26 8.15
N LYS A 222 -19.13 -6.57 8.89
CA LYS A 222 -19.60 -5.72 10.00
C LYS A 222 -18.51 -5.45 11.03
N LEU A 223 -17.70 -6.46 11.36
CA LEU A 223 -16.57 -6.29 12.27
C LEU A 223 -15.49 -5.38 11.65
N ARG A 224 -15.08 -5.62 10.41
CA ARG A 224 -14.06 -4.80 9.72
C ARG A 224 -14.51 -3.34 9.54
N ASP A 225 -15.76 -3.12 9.15
CA ASP A 225 -16.34 -1.79 9.04
C ASP A 225 -16.34 -1.07 10.40
N HIS A 226 -16.71 -1.77 11.49
CA HIS A 226 -16.66 -1.23 12.84
C HIS A 226 -15.23 -0.84 13.26
N LEU A 227 -14.26 -1.72 13.02
CA LEU A 227 -12.86 -1.49 13.38
C LEU A 227 -12.21 -0.39 12.53
N LEU A 228 -12.58 -0.25 11.26
CA LEU A 228 -12.16 0.88 10.44
C LEU A 228 -12.72 2.20 10.99
N CYS A 229 -14.02 2.26 11.30
CA CYS A 229 -14.60 3.44 11.93
C CYS A 229 -13.89 3.79 13.25
N ARG A 230 -13.60 2.79 14.10
CA ARG A 230 -12.85 3.02 15.33
C ARG A 230 -11.42 3.50 15.08
N ALA A 231 -10.73 2.95 14.07
CA ALA A 231 -9.39 3.43 13.70
C ALA A 231 -9.41 4.87 13.16
N LEU A 232 -10.46 5.27 12.44
CA LEU A 232 -10.64 6.66 12.00
C LEU A 232 -10.84 7.59 13.20
N GLU A 233 -11.63 7.20 14.21
CA GLU A 233 -11.76 7.96 15.46
C GLU A 233 -10.41 8.10 16.17
N LEU A 234 -9.65 7.01 16.29
CA LEU A 234 -8.30 7.04 16.87
C LEU A 234 -7.35 7.95 16.08
N CYS A 235 -7.43 7.94 14.74
CA CYS A 235 -6.69 8.89 13.89
C CYS A 235 -7.02 10.35 14.22
N MET A 236 -8.30 10.66 14.48
CA MET A 236 -8.73 12.02 14.89
C MET A 236 -8.23 12.36 16.30
N GLU A 237 -8.35 11.44 17.25
CA GLU A 237 -7.91 11.60 18.64
C GLU A 237 -6.39 11.79 18.74
N LEU A 238 -5.64 11.03 17.94
CA LEU A 238 -4.17 11.05 17.91
C LEU A 238 -3.60 12.08 16.93
N ASP A 239 -4.46 12.77 16.18
CA ASP A 239 -4.11 13.68 15.08
C ASP A 239 -3.08 13.04 14.13
N VAL A 240 -3.47 11.97 13.42
CA VAL A 240 -2.65 11.28 12.41
C VAL A 240 -3.48 10.89 11.18
N PRO A 241 -2.90 10.84 9.97
CA PRO A 241 -3.61 10.45 8.76
C PRO A 241 -4.01 8.97 8.74
N MET A 242 -5.06 8.66 7.98
CA MET A 242 -5.44 7.30 7.59
C MET A 242 -5.28 7.14 6.08
N GLN A 243 -4.51 6.15 5.66
CA GLN A 243 -4.46 5.73 4.26
C GLN A 243 -5.45 4.59 4.04
N ILE A 244 -6.29 4.68 3.00
CA ILE A 244 -7.20 3.59 2.64
C ILE A 244 -6.86 3.16 1.23
N HIS A 245 -6.54 1.88 1.04
CA HIS A 245 -6.32 1.35 -0.31
C HIS A 245 -7.61 1.40 -1.13
N THR A 246 -7.52 1.82 -2.39
CA THR A 246 -8.65 1.85 -3.32
C THR A 246 -8.22 1.39 -4.72
N GLY A 247 -9.19 1.03 -5.56
CA GLY A 247 -8.93 0.68 -6.95
C GLY A 247 -8.26 -0.69 -7.12
N MET A 248 -7.27 -0.74 -8.01
CA MET A 248 -6.66 -1.98 -8.47
C MET A 248 -5.66 -2.54 -7.45
N GLY A 249 -5.73 -3.86 -7.23
CA GLY A 249 -4.77 -4.60 -6.43
C GLY A 249 -4.32 -5.89 -7.11
N ASP A 250 -3.95 -6.88 -6.29
CA ASP A 250 -3.73 -8.24 -6.74
C ASP A 250 -5.05 -8.94 -7.11
N TYR A 251 -4.97 -10.23 -7.38
CA TYR A 251 -6.11 -11.00 -7.84
C TYR A 251 -7.17 -11.30 -6.77
N GLU A 252 -6.92 -11.02 -5.49
CA GLU A 252 -7.91 -11.16 -4.43
C GLU A 252 -8.95 -10.03 -4.46
N VAL A 253 -8.67 -8.96 -5.21
CA VAL A 253 -9.50 -7.76 -5.24
C VAL A 253 -10.75 -7.92 -6.10
N ASN A 254 -11.92 -7.69 -5.50
CA ASN A 254 -13.12 -7.33 -6.25
C ASN A 254 -13.08 -5.83 -6.58
N LEU A 255 -12.67 -5.50 -7.82
CA LEU A 255 -12.48 -4.11 -8.26
C LEU A 255 -13.76 -3.26 -8.13
N VAL A 256 -14.94 -3.86 -8.34
CA VAL A 256 -16.24 -3.18 -8.18
C VAL A 256 -16.44 -2.72 -6.74
N ALA A 257 -16.06 -3.55 -5.77
CA ALA A 257 -16.13 -3.25 -4.36
C ALA A 257 -15.02 -2.31 -3.88
N CYS A 258 -14.02 -2.02 -4.72
CA CYS A 258 -12.87 -1.15 -4.41
C CYS A 258 -12.97 0.24 -5.02
N ARG A 259 -14.15 0.61 -5.55
CA ARG A 259 -14.40 1.95 -6.09
C ARG A 259 -14.35 3.00 -4.96
N PRO A 260 -13.51 4.05 -5.07
CA PRO A 260 -13.40 5.09 -4.04
C PRO A 260 -14.74 5.78 -3.73
N ALA A 261 -15.63 5.90 -4.71
CA ALA A 261 -16.95 6.52 -4.55
C ALA A 261 -17.82 5.85 -3.47
N LEU A 262 -17.55 4.58 -3.14
CA LEU A 262 -18.27 3.86 -2.07
C LEU A 262 -17.95 4.40 -0.67
N LEU A 263 -16.81 5.08 -0.50
CA LEU A 263 -16.45 5.71 0.78
C LEU A 263 -17.19 7.03 1.03
N MET A 264 -17.90 7.59 0.04
CA MET A 264 -18.45 8.94 0.13
C MET A 264 -19.36 9.16 1.35
N ASP A 265 -20.17 8.17 1.71
CA ASP A 265 -21.06 8.29 2.87
C ASP A 265 -20.29 8.27 4.20
N LEU A 266 -19.19 7.52 4.28
CA LEU A 266 -18.25 7.55 5.41
C LEU A 266 -17.51 8.90 5.49
N LEU A 267 -16.97 9.37 4.36
CA LEU A 267 -16.17 10.59 4.29
C LEU A 267 -16.96 11.86 4.62
N ARG A 268 -18.25 11.92 4.24
CA ARG A 268 -19.13 13.05 4.56
C ARG A 268 -19.30 13.28 6.07
N LEU A 269 -19.13 12.24 6.87
CA LEU A 269 -19.30 12.31 8.33
C LEU A 269 -17.96 12.39 9.08
N ALA A 270 -16.86 11.96 8.46
CA ALA A 270 -15.50 12.07 8.98
C ALA A 270 -14.89 13.42 8.60
N LEU A 271 -15.39 14.52 9.20
CA LEU A 271 -14.98 15.89 8.86
C LEU A 271 -13.51 16.25 9.22
N ILE A 272 -12.74 15.36 9.84
CA ILE A 272 -11.40 15.69 10.38
C ILE A 272 -10.39 14.53 10.24
N VAL A 273 -10.41 13.77 9.14
CA VAL A 273 -9.32 12.81 8.84
C VAL A 273 -8.72 13.16 7.49
N THR A 274 -7.40 13.38 7.45
CA THR A 274 -6.66 13.36 6.18
C THR A 274 -6.68 11.93 5.66
N ILE A 275 -7.50 11.69 4.62
CA ILE A 275 -7.67 10.38 3.99
C ILE A 275 -6.96 10.37 2.65
N VAL A 276 -5.87 9.60 2.58
CA VAL A 276 -5.19 9.34 1.31
C VAL A 276 -5.83 8.12 0.67
N ALA A 277 -6.68 8.36 -0.33
CA ALA A 277 -7.13 7.31 -1.24
C ALA A 277 -6.01 7.02 -2.24
N LEU A 278 -5.35 5.89 -2.08
CA LEU A 278 -4.33 5.45 -3.02
C LEU A 278 -5.02 4.84 -4.23
N LEU A 279 -5.00 5.57 -5.34
CA LEU A 279 -5.39 5.10 -6.66
C LEU A 279 -4.15 4.63 -7.40
N ARG A 280 -4.06 3.34 -7.69
CA ARG A 280 -3.12 2.84 -8.71
C ARG A 280 -3.84 2.88 -10.06
N LEU A 281 -3.80 4.03 -10.73
CA LEU A 281 -4.30 4.16 -12.10
C LEU A 281 -3.23 3.64 -13.06
N THR A 282 -3.65 2.78 -13.99
CA THR A 282 -2.91 2.54 -15.24
C THR A 282 -3.69 3.27 -16.33
N ASP A 283 -3.03 4.19 -17.02
CA ASP A 283 -3.66 5.03 -18.04
C ASP A 283 -4.26 4.21 -19.18
N ASP A 284 -5.55 4.40 -19.46
CA ASP A 284 -6.15 4.16 -20.76
C ASP A 284 -6.18 5.50 -21.51
N LEU A 285 -5.29 5.65 -22.50
CA LEU A 285 -5.30 6.76 -23.44
C LEU A 285 -6.15 6.40 -24.65
N HIS A 286 -7.45 6.68 -24.61
CA HIS A 286 -8.22 6.91 -25.84
C HIS A 286 -9.34 7.95 -25.65
N SER A 287 -9.34 8.89 -26.60
CA SER A 287 -10.29 10.00 -26.83
C SER A 287 -10.26 11.16 -25.82
N ALA A 288 -9.72 12.28 -26.31
CA ALA A 288 -10.23 13.60 -25.93
C ALA A 288 -11.74 13.65 -26.21
N ASP A 289 -12.47 14.38 -25.38
CA ASP A 289 -13.90 14.66 -25.46
C ASP A 289 -14.82 13.75 -24.62
N SER A 290 -14.57 13.70 -23.31
CA SER A 290 -15.63 13.87 -22.30
C SER A 290 -15.03 14.11 -20.91
N LEU A 291 -14.81 15.39 -20.60
CA LEU A 291 -14.62 15.88 -19.23
C LEU A 291 -15.86 15.49 -18.40
N LEU A 292 -15.77 14.45 -17.56
CA LEU A 292 -16.60 14.23 -16.36
C LEU A 292 -16.16 12.96 -15.61
N TRP A 293 -14.99 12.99 -14.96
CA TRP A 293 -14.65 12.11 -13.83
C TRP A 293 -13.71 12.84 -12.87
N ASP A 294 -14.20 13.94 -12.28
CA ASP A 294 -13.61 14.50 -11.06
C ASP A 294 -14.02 13.62 -9.88
N LEU A 295 -13.13 12.70 -9.48
CA LEU A 295 -13.09 12.14 -8.12
C LEU A 295 -11.69 11.54 -7.87
N THR A 296 -10.65 12.34 -8.11
CA THR A 296 -9.38 12.15 -7.40
C THR A 296 -9.60 12.67 -5.99
N VAL A 297 -9.95 11.80 -5.02
CA VAL A 297 -9.77 12.14 -3.60
C VAL A 297 -8.27 12.08 -3.29
N ALA A 298 -7.54 13.02 -3.88
CA ALA A 298 -6.21 13.39 -3.49
C ALA A 298 -6.35 14.52 -2.45
N SER A 299 -6.54 14.18 -1.18
CA SER A 299 -6.11 15.08 -0.11
C SER A 299 -4.59 15.00 0.09
N THR A 300 -3.82 14.70 -0.96
CA THR A 300 -2.35 14.70 -0.95
C THR A 300 -1.79 16.08 -0.59
N LEU A 301 -2.59 17.14 -0.75
CA LEU A 301 -2.25 18.51 -0.35
C LEU A 301 -2.31 18.77 1.17
N SER A 302 -2.98 17.94 1.99
CA SER A 302 -2.96 18.12 3.45
C SER A 302 -1.85 17.33 4.15
N MET A 303 -1.26 16.32 3.52
CA MET A 303 -0.23 15.48 4.16
C MET A 303 1.14 16.18 4.24
N LEU A 304 1.55 16.92 3.21
CA LEU A 304 2.87 17.57 3.15
C LEU A 304 3.07 18.64 4.24
N PRO A 305 2.16 19.62 4.43
CA PRO A 305 2.29 20.57 5.53
C PRO A 305 2.24 19.88 6.90
N PHE A 306 1.42 18.84 7.03
CA PHE A 306 1.21 18.10 8.27
C PHE A 306 2.44 17.30 8.72
N LEU A 307 3.01 16.50 7.82
CA LEU A 307 4.24 15.75 8.07
C LEU A 307 5.44 16.66 8.31
N VAL A 308 5.56 17.74 7.54
CA VAL A 308 6.63 18.74 7.74
C VAL A 308 6.50 19.42 9.10
N THR A 309 5.29 19.67 9.61
CA THR A 309 5.08 20.27 10.94
C THR A 309 5.46 19.30 12.05
N ARG A 310 4.96 18.05 12.01
CA ARG A 310 5.29 17.05 13.05
C ARG A 310 6.76 16.63 13.07
N LEU A 311 7.42 16.53 11.91
CA LEU A 311 8.85 16.25 11.82
C LEU A 311 9.73 17.37 12.40
N ARG A 312 9.17 18.57 12.63
CA ARG A 312 9.87 19.68 13.28
C ARG A 312 9.63 19.73 14.80
N GLU A 313 8.58 19.09 15.29
CA GLU A 313 8.17 19.12 16.71
C GLU A 313 8.62 17.90 17.51
N ARG A 314 9.12 16.84 16.86
CA ARG A 314 9.71 15.64 17.48
C ARG A 314 11.14 15.44 16.99
#